data_AF-A0A4Y9YKD6-F1
#
_entry.id   AF-A0A4Y9YKD6-F1
#
_cell.length_a   1.000
_cell.length_b   1.000
_cell.length_c   1.000
_cell.angle_alpha   90.00
_cell.angle_beta   90.00
_cell.angle_gamma   90.00
#
_symmetry.space_group_name_H-M   'P 1'
#
loop_
_entity.id
_entity.type
_entity.pdbx_description
1 polymer ?
#
loop_
_entity_poly.entity_id
_entity_poly.type
_entity_poly.pdbx_seq_one_letter_code
_entity_poly.pdbx_strand_id
1 'polypeptide(L)'
;MTLQFTGTSIWVYCILTNSGAPYVTIATNASFELDGSQVGIYSHLPDSTAQQYEYNVTVFSMTGLNNVGHTLVINATQGSQASLILFDWAMYM
;
A
#
# COMPACT_ATOMS: atom_id res chain seq x y z
N MET A 1 4.00 -3.48 -7.86
CA MET A 1 4.20 -4.73 -7.08
C MET A 1 2.98 -5.61 -7.29
N THR A 2 3.14 -6.93 -7.36
CA THR A 2 2.03 -7.87 -7.58
C THR A 2 2.09 -8.96 -6.51
N LEU A 3 0.94 -9.23 -5.89
CA LEU A 3 0.74 -10.31 -4.92
C LEU A 3 -0.31 -11.28 -5.47
N GLN A 4 -0.04 -12.58 -5.34
CA GLN A 4 -0.99 -13.64 -5.69
C GLN A 4 -1.34 -14.42 -4.44
N PHE A 5 -2.63 -14.66 -4.23
CA PHE A 5 -3.13 -15.38 -3.07
C PHE A 5 -4.39 -16.16 -3.42
N THR A 6 -4.69 -17.21 -2.67
CA THR A 6 -5.99 -17.90 -2.72
C THR A 6 -6.63 -17.73 -1.36
N GLY A 7 -7.80 -17.10 -1.31
CA GLY A 7 -8.47 -16.80 -0.06
C GLY A 7 -9.69 -15.93 -0.24
N THR A 8 -10.31 -15.59 0.88
CA THR A 8 -11.50 -14.76 1.02
C THR A 8 -11.20 -13.33 1.50
N SER A 9 -9.95 -13.06 1.88
CA SER A 9 -9.54 -11.75 2.41
C SER A 9 -8.05 -11.49 2.26
N ILE A 10 -7.67 -10.21 2.22
CA ILE A 10 -6.28 -9.75 2.21
C ILE A 10 -6.13 -8.44 2.99
N TRP A 11 -5.00 -8.29 3.69
CA TRP A 11 -4.53 -7.06 4.32
C TRP A 11 -3.09 -6.80 3.89
N VAL A 12 -2.79 -5.56 3.53
CA VAL A 12 -1.46 -5.11 3.09
C VAL A 12 -0.97 -4.05 4.05
N TYR A 13 0.24 -4.26 4.56
CA TYR A 13 0.91 -3.40 5.51
C TYR A 13 2.16 -2.80 4.88
N CYS A 14 2.37 -1.51 5.10
CA CYS A 14 3.55 -0.78 4.65
C CYS A 14 4.18 -0.02 5.81
N ILE A 15 5.42 0.41 5.58
CA ILE A 15 6.11 1.40 6.40
C ILE A 15 5.84 2.78 5.80
N LEU A 16 5.38 3.72 6.60
CA LEU A 16 5.23 5.13 6.19
C LEU A 16 6.42 5.94 6.67
N THR A 17 6.81 6.95 5.90
CA THR A 17 7.92 7.84 6.25
C THR A 17 7.41 9.27 6.46
N ASN A 18 7.81 9.87 7.57
CA ASN A 18 7.39 11.22 7.98
C ASN A 18 8.50 12.26 7.90
N SER A 19 9.76 11.84 7.81
CA SER A 19 10.90 12.71 7.61
C SER A 19 12.03 12.00 6.85
N GLY A 20 12.84 12.79 6.13
CA GLY A 20 13.91 12.29 5.28
C GLY A 20 14.86 13.42 4.86
N ALA A 21 15.92 13.07 4.13
CA ALA A 21 16.84 14.08 3.60
C ALA A 21 16.13 15.01 2.61
N PRO A 22 16.60 16.27 2.44
CA PRO A 22 16.04 17.18 1.46
C PRO A 22 15.98 16.56 0.06
N TYR A 23 14.88 16.82 -0.66
CA TYR A 23 14.64 16.34 -2.02
C TYR A 23 14.49 14.82 -2.19
N VAL A 24 14.37 14.07 -1.09
CA VAL A 24 14.00 12.65 -1.13
C VAL A 24 12.48 12.50 -1.11
N THR A 25 11.95 11.67 -2.01
CA THR A 25 10.54 11.29 -2.00
C THR A 25 10.24 10.37 -0.82
N ILE A 26 9.36 10.83 0.08
CA ILE A 26 8.93 10.07 1.27
C ILE A 26 7.41 9.96 1.40
N ALA A 27 6.64 10.65 0.54
CA ALA A 27 5.20 10.52 0.49
C ALA A 27 4.80 9.17 -0.12
N THR A 28 3.72 8.58 0.39
CA THR A 28 3.15 7.35 -0.17
C THR A 28 1.85 7.68 -0.86
N ASN A 29 1.72 7.29 -2.12
CA ASN A 29 0.48 7.32 -2.89
C ASN A 29 0.37 6.02 -3.68
N ALA A 30 -0.61 5.20 -3.35
CA ALA A 30 -0.78 3.86 -3.90
C ALA A 30 -2.18 3.68 -4.49
N SER A 31 -2.27 2.92 -5.58
CA SER A 31 -3.53 2.37 -6.08
C SER A 31 -3.50 0.85 -6.04
N PHE A 32 -4.68 0.28 -5.86
CA PHE A 32 -4.88 -1.16 -5.68
C PHE A 32 -5.84 -1.67 -6.74
N GLU A 33 -5.42 -2.71 -7.45
CA GLU A 33 -6.21 -3.40 -8.46
C GLU A 33 -6.30 -4.88 -8.09
N LEU A 34 -7.52 -5.39 -7.93
CA LEU A 34 -7.79 -6.80 -7.66
C LEU A 34 -8.39 -7.41 -8.92
N ASP A 35 -7.76 -8.47 -9.43
CA ASP A 35 -8.21 -9.23 -10.60
C ASP A 35 -8.54 -8.36 -11.83
N GLY A 36 -7.74 -7.33 -12.09
CA GLY A 36 -7.94 -6.43 -13.22
C GLY A 36 -8.80 -5.20 -12.91
N SER A 37 -9.39 -5.09 -11.71
CA SER A 37 -10.30 -4.00 -11.35
C SER A 37 -9.75 -3.13 -10.24
N GLN A 38 -9.75 -1.81 -10.42
CA GLN A 38 -9.33 -0.88 -9.37
C GLN A 38 -10.30 -0.94 -8.18
N VAL A 39 -9.77 -1.26 -6.99
CA VAL A 39 -10.54 -1.48 -5.76
C VAL A 39 -10.23 -0.47 -4.65
N GLY A 40 -9.18 0.33 -4.80
CA GLY A 40 -8.85 1.34 -3.79
C GLY A 40 -7.66 2.22 -4.15
N ILE A 41 -7.50 3.26 -3.34
CA ILE A 41 -6.34 4.14 -3.30
C ILE A 41 -5.95 4.41 -1.85
N TYR A 42 -4.68 4.72 -1.62
CA TYR A 42 -4.15 5.12 -0.32
C TYR A 42 -3.18 6.28 -0.50
N SER A 43 -3.21 7.26 0.41
CA SER A 43 -2.28 8.39 0.40
C SER A 43 -1.82 8.74 1.81
N HIS A 44 -0.51 8.93 1.96
CA HIS A 44 0.15 9.46 3.15
C HIS A 44 1.01 10.65 2.78
N LEU A 45 0.76 11.78 3.44
CA LEU A 45 1.64 12.94 3.40
C LEU A 45 2.51 12.93 4.67
N PRO A 46 3.83 13.11 4.54
CA PRO A 46 4.73 13.13 5.69
C PRO A 46 4.32 14.15 6.75
N ASP A 47 4.17 13.72 7.99
CA ASP A 47 3.96 14.59 9.15
C ASP A 47 5.27 14.77 9.91
N SER A 48 5.92 15.92 9.75
CA SER A 48 7.21 16.23 10.41
C SER A 48 7.18 16.19 11.95
N THR A 49 5.99 16.15 12.57
CA THR A 49 5.82 16.04 14.02
C THR A 49 5.71 14.58 14.52
N ALA A 50 5.48 13.63 13.61
CA ALA A 50 5.37 12.20 13.91
C ALA A 50 6.73 11.49 13.93
N GLN A 51 6.74 10.22 14.36
CA GLN A 51 7.93 9.37 14.28
C GLN A 51 8.37 9.20 12.83
N GLN A 52 9.69 9.20 12.58
CA GLN A 52 10.25 9.14 11.23
C GLN A 52 9.70 7.97 10.40
N TYR A 53 9.54 6.80 11.01
CA TYR A 53 9.00 5.60 10.38
C TYR A 53 7.83 5.06 11.19
N GLU A 54 6.70 4.84 10.53
CA GLU A 54 5.55 4.13 11.09
C GLU A 54 5.45 2.74 10.47
N TYR A 55 5.53 1.70 11.29
CA TYR A 55 5.52 0.30 10.85
C TYR A 55 4.12 -0.31 11.00
N ASN A 56 3.86 -1.42 10.32
CA ASN A 56 2.58 -2.14 10.39
C ASN A 56 1.36 -1.26 10.05
N VAL A 57 1.51 -0.29 9.13
CA VAL A 57 0.37 0.55 8.74
C VAL A 57 -0.42 -0.16 7.66
N THR A 58 -1.69 -0.49 7.94
CA THR A 58 -2.61 -1.06 6.95
C THR A 58 -2.91 -0.03 5.86
N VAL A 59 -2.37 -0.24 4.67
CA VAL A 59 -2.61 0.64 3.50
C VAL A 59 -3.75 0.15 2.62
N PHE A 60 -4.10 -1.13 2.72
CA PHE A 60 -5.22 -1.72 2.01
C PHE A 60 -5.73 -2.95 2.74
N SER A 61 -7.04 -3.15 2.72
CA SER A 61 -7.66 -4.39 3.13
C SER A 61 -8.95 -4.64 2.34
N MET A 62 -9.25 -5.91 2.12
CA MET A 62 -10.49 -6.34 1.48
C MET A 62 -10.90 -7.71 2.01
N THR A 63 -12.19 -7.86 2.31
CA THR A 63 -12.79 -9.10 2.84
C THR A 63 -14.03 -9.46 2.02
N GLY A 64 -14.54 -10.68 2.20
CA GLY A 64 -15.74 -11.13 1.48
C GLY A 64 -15.47 -11.49 0.02
N LEU A 65 -14.23 -11.83 -0.31
CA LEU A 65 -13.86 -12.38 -1.62
C LEU A 65 -14.31 -13.84 -1.73
N ASN A 66 -14.50 -14.31 -2.97
CA ASN A 66 -14.70 -15.73 -3.23
C ASN A 66 -13.42 -16.49 -2.91
N ASN A 67 -13.50 -17.71 -2.37
CA ASN A 67 -12.29 -18.49 -2.08
C ASN A 67 -11.67 -19.09 -3.36
N VAL A 68 -11.02 -18.26 -4.16
CA VAL A 68 -10.36 -18.59 -5.43
C VAL A 68 -9.00 -17.90 -5.51
N GLY A 69 -8.25 -18.16 -6.57
CA GLY A 69 -7.00 -17.45 -6.83
C GLY A 69 -7.27 -15.99 -7.23
N HIS A 70 -6.57 -15.08 -6.58
CA HIS A 70 -6.64 -13.64 -6.78
C HIS A 70 -5.27 -13.06 -7.12
N THR A 71 -5.26 -11.97 -7.90
CA THR A 71 -4.08 -11.15 -8.16
C THR A 71 -4.34 -9.73 -7.69
N LEU A 72 -3.60 -9.29 -6.68
CA LEU A 72 -3.58 -7.90 -6.22
C LEU A 72 -2.36 -7.18 -6.80
N VAL A 73 -2.59 -6.15 -7.60
CA VAL A 73 -1.56 -5.26 -8.11
C VAL A 73 -1.58 -3.96 -7.30
N ILE A 74 -0.41 -3.59 -6.79
CA ILE A 74 -0.16 -2.38 -6.01
C ILE A 74 0.76 -1.48 -6.82
N ASN A 75 0.27 -0.31 -7.18
CA ASN A 75 1.02 0.65 -7.99
C ASN A 75 1.31 1.90 -7.17
N ALA A 76 2.54 2.39 -7.23
CA ALA A 76 2.82 3.75 -6.81
C ALA A 76 2.15 4.70 -7.81
N THR A 77 1.12 5.39 -7.37
CA THR A 77 0.37 6.30 -8.24
C THR A 77 1.30 7.41 -8.69
N GLN A 78 1.53 7.52 -10.00
CA GLN A 78 2.22 8.68 -10.57
C GLN A 78 1.22 9.85 -10.65
N GLY A 79 1.47 10.88 -9.86
CA GLY A 79 0.80 12.18 -9.93
C GLY A 79 1.81 13.30 -10.15
N SER A 80 1.51 14.51 -9.67
CA SER A 80 2.46 15.63 -9.70
C SER A 80 3.67 15.44 -8.77
N GLN A 81 3.60 14.49 -7.83
CA GLN A 81 4.66 14.13 -6.91
C GLN A 81 5.03 12.66 -7.09
N ALA A 82 6.33 12.36 -6.99
CA ALA A 82 6.79 10.98 -6.90
C ALA A 82 6.23 10.32 -5.64
N SER A 83 6.06 8.99 -5.68
CA SER A 83 5.50 8.20 -4.59
C SER A 83 6.48 7.09 -4.18
N LEU A 84 6.62 6.90 -2.87
CA LEU A 84 7.39 5.83 -2.25
C LEU A 84 6.44 4.81 -1.62
N ILE A 85 6.60 3.54 -2.01
CA ILE A 85 5.95 2.41 -1.34
C ILE A 85 7.04 1.57 -0.68
N LEU A 86 7.01 1.51 0.66
CA LEU A 86 7.83 0.61 1.46
C LEU A 86 6.94 -0.53 1.97
N PHE A 87 6.90 -1.63 1.22
CA PHE A 87 6.15 -2.82 1.62
C PHE A 87 6.75 -3.45 2.88
N ASP A 88 5.90 -3.83 3.83
CA ASP A 88 6.29 -4.51 5.07
C ASP A 88 5.90 -5.99 4.98
N TRP A 89 4.59 -6.28 5.06
CA TRP A 89 4.04 -7.62 4.93
C TRP A 89 2.59 -7.60 4.45
N ALA A 90 2.09 -8.76 4.03
CA ALA A 90 0.69 -8.98 3.72
C ALA A 90 0.20 -10.27 4.37
N MET A 91 -1.08 -10.29 4.73
CA MET A 91 -1.77 -11.46 5.26
C MET A 91 -3.02 -11.73 4.44
N TYR A 92 -3.30 -13.00 4.18
CA TYR A 92 -4.51 -13.44 3.52
C TYR A 92 -5.09 -14.67 4.24
N MET A 93 -6.41 -14.84 4.13
CA MET A 93 -7.16 -15.98 4.66
C MET A 93 -8.16 -16.45 3.63
#